data_AF-A0A9E1WEM1-F1
#
_entry.id   AF-A0A9E1WEM1-F1
#
_cell.length_a   1.000
_cell.length_b   1.000
_cell.length_c   1.000
_cell.angle_alpha   90.00
_cell.angle_beta   90.00
_cell.angle_gamma   90.00
#
_symmetry.space_group_name_H-M   'P 1'
#
loop_
_entity.id
_entity.type
_entity.pdbx_description
1 polymer ?
#
loop_
_entity_poly.entity_id
_entity_poly.type
_entity_poly.pdbx_seq_one_letter_code
_entity_poly.pdbx_strand_id
1 'polypeptide(L)'
;MGEDEDQNIIEHYRLSSHPEGGWFRRTYSSSTNVFLDRGERLCGSSIYYFLKQGEHSCLHSLKSDEIWYFHFGSSVRIHLFSTSEYHSVDLGHDWQCGEVAQYSI
;
A
#
# COMPACT_ATOMS: atom_id res chain seq x y z
N MET A 1 0.55 10.37 15.95
CA MET A 1 -0.77 9.90 16.43
C MET A 1 -0.54 9.18 17.74
N GLY A 2 -1.50 9.22 18.66
CA GLY A 2 -1.39 8.48 19.93
C GLY A 2 -1.72 6.99 19.72
N GLU A 3 -1.24 6.11 20.60
CA GLU A 3 -1.54 4.66 20.52
C GLU A 3 -3.04 4.35 20.47
N ASP A 4 -3.86 5.15 21.16
CA ASP A 4 -5.32 5.05 21.15
C ASP A 4 -5.93 5.34 19.78
N GLU A 5 -5.34 6.26 19.01
CA GLU A 5 -5.83 6.63 17.67
C GLU A 5 -5.52 5.55 16.64
N ASP A 6 -4.30 5.00 16.67
CA ASP A 6 -3.89 3.90 15.81
C ASP A 6 -4.78 2.66 16.00
N GLN A 7 -5.09 2.32 17.27
CA GLN A 7 -5.97 1.19 17.58
C GLN A 7 -7.40 1.43 17.08
N ASN A 8 -7.94 2.65 17.23
CA ASN A 8 -9.25 3.00 16.70
C ASN A 8 -9.34 2.85 15.18
N ILE A 9 -8.28 3.23 14.44
CA ILE A 9 -8.19 3.05 12.98
C ILE A 9 -8.23 1.56 12.62
N ILE A 10 -7.39 0.76 13.28
CA ILE A 10 -7.30 -0.70 13.05
C ILE A 10 -8.67 -1.35 13.27
N GLU A 11 -9.37 -1.00 14.34
CA GLU A 11 -10.68 -1.55 14.67
C GLU A 11 -11.76 -1.07 13.70
N HIS A 12 -11.83 0.23 13.41
CA HIS A 12 -12.81 0.82 12.50
C HIS A 12 -12.73 0.19 11.11
N TYR A 13 -11.52 0.09 10.57
CA TYR A 13 -11.28 -0.53 9.26
C TYR A 13 -11.09 -2.04 9.32
N ARG A 14 -11.23 -2.68 10.49
CA ARG A 14 -11.09 -4.13 10.70
C ARG A 14 -9.81 -4.69 10.07
N LEU A 15 -8.68 -4.03 10.33
CA LEU A 15 -7.40 -4.39 9.77
C LEU A 15 -6.79 -5.57 10.53
N SER A 16 -5.98 -6.36 9.84
CA SER A 16 -5.16 -7.43 10.40
C SER A 16 -3.69 -7.19 10.07
N SER A 17 -2.77 -7.74 10.87
CA SER A 17 -1.34 -7.67 10.59
C SER A 17 -1.01 -8.22 9.20
N HIS A 18 -0.21 -7.49 8.43
CA HIS A 18 0.26 -7.92 7.11
C HIS A 18 1.61 -8.64 7.22
N PRO A 19 1.87 -9.70 6.43
CA PRO A 19 3.14 -10.45 6.50
C PRO A 19 4.39 -9.60 6.25
N GLU A 20 4.26 -8.52 5.48
CA GLU A 20 5.36 -7.62 5.15
C GLU A 20 5.53 -6.51 6.20
N GLY A 21 4.68 -6.44 7.22
CA GLY A 21 4.63 -5.33 8.18
C GLY A 21 3.42 -4.42 7.93
N GLY A 22 3.03 -3.66 8.96
CA GLY A 22 1.81 -2.86 8.95
C GLY A 22 0.52 -3.67 9.08
N TRP A 23 -0.59 -3.04 8.71
CA TRP A 23 -1.95 -3.53 8.90
C TRP A 23 -2.73 -3.40 7.60
N PHE A 24 -3.52 -4.40 7.26
CA PHE A 24 -4.25 -4.40 6.00
C PHE A 24 -5.63 -5.07 6.09
N ARG A 25 -6.48 -4.77 5.12
CA ARG A 25 -7.71 -5.53 4.85
C ARG A 25 -8.05 -5.46 3.38
N ARG A 26 -8.29 -6.60 2.73
CA ARG A 26 -8.84 -6.64 1.37
C ARG A 26 -10.28 -6.15 1.35
N THR A 27 -10.54 -5.12 0.54
CA THR A 27 -11.85 -4.47 0.40
C THR A 27 -12.53 -4.82 -0.92
N TYR A 28 -11.75 -5.18 -1.93
CA TYR A 28 -12.26 -5.55 -3.25
C TYR A 28 -11.53 -6.78 -3.81
N SER A 29 -12.29 -7.62 -4.49
CA SER A 29 -11.81 -8.71 -5.33
C SER A 29 -12.73 -8.77 -6.54
N SER A 30 -12.17 -8.73 -7.74
CA SER A 30 -12.97 -8.85 -8.96
C SER A 30 -13.70 -10.19 -8.99
N SER A 31 -14.94 -10.20 -9.48
CA SER A 31 -15.65 -11.44 -9.80
C SER A 31 -15.22 -12.03 -11.15
N THR A 32 -14.42 -11.29 -11.92
CA THR A 32 -13.91 -11.72 -13.22
C THR A 32 -12.49 -12.23 -13.08
N ASN A 33 -12.24 -13.38 -13.70
CA ASN A 33 -10.91 -13.96 -13.82
C ASN A 33 -10.32 -13.65 -15.21
N VAL A 34 -9.00 -13.54 -15.25
CA VAL A 34 -8.19 -13.39 -16.47
C VAL A 34 -7.17 -14.51 -16.54
N PHE A 35 -6.87 -14.96 -17.77
CA PHE A 35 -5.84 -15.97 -18.02
C PHE A 35 -4.56 -15.26 -18.46
N LEU A 36 -3.51 -15.42 -17.66
CA LEU A 36 -2.16 -14.93 -17.95
C LEU A 36 -1.23 -16.13 -18.13
N ASP A 37 -0.03 -15.92 -18.68
CA ASP A 37 1.00 -16.98 -18.80
C ASP A 37 1.34 -17.63 -17.44
N ARG A 38 1.10 -16.91 -16.34
CA ARG A 38 1.28 -17.37 -14.96
C ARG A 38 0.04 -18.06 -14.35
N GLY A 39 -0.95 -18.39 -15.18
CA GLY A 39 -2.21 -19.03 -14.82
C GLY A 39 -3.35 -18.05 -14.56
N GLU A 40 -4.50 -18.60 -14.16
CA GLU A 40 -5.72 -17.85 -13.86
C GLU A 40 -5.53 -16.92 -12.65
N ARG A 41 -6.00 -15.68 -12.75
CA ARG A 41 -5.94 -14.66 -11.70
C ARG A 41 -7.22 -13.83 -11.67
N LEU A 42 -7.52 -13.24 -10.52
CA LEU A 42 -8.55 -12.19 -10.43
C LEU A 42 -8.12 -10.99 -11.30
N CYS A 43 -9.07 -10.35 -11.99
CA CYS A 43 -8.82 -9.17 -12.79
C CYS A 43 -8.27 -7.98 -11.96
N GLY A 44 -8.60 -7.94 -10.66
CA GLY A 44 -8.05 -6.95 -9.75
C GLY A 44 -8.48 -7.17 -8.30
N SER A 45 -7.77 -6.52 -7.38
CA SER A 45 -8.09 -6.45 -5.96
C SER A 45 -7.69 -5.09 -5.39
N SER A 46 -8.31 -4.71 -4.28
CA SER A 46 -7.92 -3.52 -3.51
C SER A 46 -7.85 -3.86 -2.04
N ILE A 47 -6.94 -3.21 -1.32
CA ILE A 47 -6.79 -3.31 0.13
C ILE A 47 -6.85 -1.92 0.75
N TYR A 48 -7.19 -1.85 2.03
CA TYR A 48 -6.66 -0.81 2.91
C TYR A 48 -5.31 -1.25 3.45
N TYR A 49 -4.39 -0.32 3.63
CA TYR A 49 -3.10 -0.52 4.24
C TYR A 49 -2.78 0.64 5.19
N PHE A 50 -2.22 0.34 6.37
CA PHE A 50 -1.94 1.31 7.43
C PHE A 50 -0.61 0.96 8.12
N LEU A 51 0.18 1.98 8.40
CA LEU A 51 1.44 1.89 9.12
C LEU A 51 1.37 2.78 10.35
N LYS A 52 1.70 2.21 11.52
CA LYS A 52 1.95 2.98 12.73
C LYS A 52 3.33 3.61 12.68
N GLN A 53 3.57 4.56 13.57
CA GLN A 53 4.89 5.18 13.70
C GLN A 53 5.96 4.11 13.97
N GLY A 54 7.02 4.11 13.15
CA GLY A 54 8.14 3.17 13.27
C GLY A 54 7.92 1.81 12.58
N GLU A 55 6.71 1.51 12.10
CA GLU A 55 6.47 0.36 11.23
C GLU A 55 6.92 0.65 9.80
N HIS A 56 7.30 -0.41 9.09
CA HIS A 56 7.63 -0.36 7.67
C HIS A 56 7.09 -1.61 6.96
N SER A 57 6.88 -1.50 5.65
CA SER A 57 6.69 -2.65 4.78
C SER A 57 8.06 -3.16 4.32
N CYS A 58 8.33 -4.44 4.52
CA CYS A 58 9.51 -5.12 4.02
C CYS A 58 9.54 -5.09 2.49
N LEU A 59 10.76 -5.05 1.93
CA LEU A 59 10.96 -5.12 0.48
C LEU A 59 10.39 -6.42 -0.08
N HIS A 60 9.56 -6.29 -1.10
CA HIS A 60 8.95 -7.38 -1.83
C HIS A 60 8.78 -7.00 -3.30
N SER A 61 8.35 -7.96 -4.13
CA SER A 61 8.15 -7.74 -5.55
C SER A 61 6.87 -8.41 -6.02
N LEU A 62 6.11 -7.73 -6.88
CA LEU A 62 4.90 -8.24 -7.49
C LEU A 62 5.11 -8.53 -8.98
N LYS A 63 4.21 -9.33 -9.56
CA LYS A 63 4.19 -9.61 -11.00
C LYS A 63 3.14 -8.78 -11.76
N SER A 64 2.38 -7.97 -11.03
CA SER A 64 1.42 -7.01 -11.56
C SER A 64 1.77 -5.65 -10.99
N ASP A 65 1.47 -4.60 -11.73
CA ASP A 65 1.52 -3.23 -11.25
C ASP A 65 0.64 -3.07 -9.99
N GLU A 66 1.06 -2.18 -9.10
CA GLU A 66 0.33 -1.87 -7.88
C GLU A 66 0.08 -0.37 -7.78
N ILE A 67 -1.17 0.03 -7.55
CA ILE A 67 -1.55 1.43 -7.46
C ILE A 67 -1.84 1.77 -6.00
N TRP A 68 -1.11 2.77 -5.50
CA TRP A 68 -1.22 3.30 -4.16
C TRP A 68 -2.03 4.59 -4.16
N TYR A 69 -2.94 4.72 -3.19
CA TYR A 69 -3.75 5.92 -2.96
C TYR A 69 -3.55 6.37 -1.52
N PHE A 70 -3.09 7.61 -1.35
CA PHE A 70 -3.02 8.22 -0.03
C PHE A 70 -4.42 8.58 0.45
N HIS A 71 -4.72 8.25 1.71
CA HIS A 71 -6.01 8.57 2.33
C HIS A 71 -5.89 9.56 3.48
N PHE A 72 -4.99 9.32 4.42
CA PHE A 72 -4.78 10.20 5.57
C PHE A 72 -3.46 9.88 6.29
N GLY A 73 -3.07 10.78 7.19
CA GLY A 73 -1.92 10.61 8.07
C GLY A 73 -0.69 11.39 7.62
N SER A 74 0.48 10.91 7.99
CA SER A 74 1.75 11.44 7.48
C SER A 74 2.10 10.78 6.14
N SER A 75 2.82 11.50 5.28
CA SER A 75 3.32 10.98 4.01
C SER A 75 4.12 9.68 4.21
N VAL A 76 3.96 8.74 3.28
CA VAL A 76 4.73 7.49 3.25
C VAL A 76 5.76 7.56 2.13
N ARG A 77 7.03 7.30 2.45
CA ARG A 77 8.07 7.16 1.44
C ARG A 77 8.07 5.75 0.86
N ILE A 78 7.84 5.64 -0.44
CA ILE A 78 7.93 4.40 -1.19
C ILE A 78 9.35 4.30 -1.76
N HIS A 79 10.03 3.19 -1.46
CA HIS A 79 11.37 2.90 -1.96
C HIS A 79 11.29 1.88 -3.10
N LEU A 80 11.88 2.22 -4.24
CA LEU A 80 11.79 1.44 -5.47
C LEU A 80 13.18 1.06 -5.94
N PHE A 81 13.34 -0.23 -6.26
CA PHE A 81 14.61 -0.80 -6.68
C PHE A 81 14.43 -1.54 -8.00
N SER A 82 15.29 -1.23 -8.97
CA SER A 82 15.50 -2.04 -10.16
C SER A 82 16.87 -2.73 -10.07
N THR A 83 17.24 -3.48 -11.11
CA THR A 83 18.57 -4.12 -11.18
C THR A 83 19.73 -3.13 -11.16
N SER A 84 19.50 -1.86 -11.50
CA SER A 84 20.56 -0.85 -11.67
C SER A 84 20.22 0.51 -11.08
N GLU A 85 19.02 0.71 -10.57
CA GLU A 85 18.53 2.02 -10.15
C GLU A 85 17.75 1.92 -8.84
N TYR A 86 17.87 2.99 -8.05
CA TYR A 86 17.03 3.25 -6.90
C TYR A 86 16.35 4.61 -7.09
N HIS A 87 15.07 4.67 -6.79
CA HIS A 87 14.37 5.93 -6.63
C HIS A 87 13.32 5.82 -5.52
N SER A 88 12.80 6.97 -5.10
CA SER A 88 11.77 7.02 -4.07
C SER A 88 10.75 8.10 -4.37
N VAL A 89 9.54 7.89 -3.85
CA VAL A 89 8.41 8.80 -3.98
C VAL A 89 7.78 9.02 -2.62
N ASP A 90 7.45 10.26 -2.29
CA ASP A 90 6.70 10.60 -1.09
C ASP A 90 5.20 10.62 -1.45
N LEU A 91 4.49 9.61 -0.95
CA LEU A 91 3.05 9.43 -1.13
C LEU A 91 2.31 10.18 -0.02
N GLY A 92 1.62 11.28 -0.38
CA GLY A 92 0.99 12.19 0.57
C GLY A 92 0.16 13.29 -0.10
N HIS A 93 -0.15 14.36 0.61
CA HIS A 93 -1.02 15.45 0.13
C HIS A 93 -0.31 16.80 -0.01
N ASP A 94 0.94 16.95 0.45
CA ASP A 94 1.70 18.18 0.31
C ASP A 94 2.33 18.30 -1.10
N TRP A 95 1.46 18.55 -2.08
CA TRP A 95 1.85 18.72 -3.48
C TRP A 95 2.77 19.93 -3.71
N GLN A 96 2.77 20.90 -2.79
CA GLN A 96 3.70 22.05 -2.86
C GLN A 96 5.13 21.62 -2.53
N CYS A 97 5.29 20.60 -1.70
CA CYS A 97 6.57 19.95 -1.38
C CYS A 97 6.91 18.76 -2.31
N GLY A 98 6.09 18.50 -3.34
CA GLY A 98 6.33 17.46 -4.33
C GLY A 98 5.76 16.08 -3.97
N GLU A 99 4.93 15.97 -2.92
CA GLU A 99 4.21 14.74 -2.62
C GLU A 99 3.15 14.44 -3.68
N VAL A 100 2.86 13.16 -3.89
CA VAL A 100 1.79 12.70 -4.78
C VAL A 100 0.75 11.90 -4.00
N ALA A 101 -0.53 12.18 -4.24
CA ALA A 101 -1.61 11.46 -3.56
C ALA A 101 -1.87 10.07 -4.16
N GLN A 102 -1.30 9.78 -5.34
CA GLN A 102 -1.44 8.52 -6.04
C GLN A 102 -0.14 8.18 -6.76
N TYR A 103 0.26 6.91 -6.72
CA TYR A 103 1.44 6.43 -7.43
C TYR A 103 1.25 4.98 -7.90
N SER A 104 1.78 4.66 -9.08
CA SER A 104 1.79 3.28 -9.61
C SER A 104 3.20 2.74 -9.61
N ILE A 105 3.38 1.55 -9.05
CA ILE A 105 4.63 0.79 -9.03
C ILE A 105 4.62 -0.24 -10.15
#